data_AF-A0AAX7SRB1-F1
#
_entry.id   AF-A0AAX7SRB1-F1
#
_cell.length_a   1.000
_cell.length_b   1.000
_cell.length_c   1.000
_cell.angle_alpha   90.00
_cell.angle_beta   90.00
_cell.angle_gamma   90.00
#
_symmetry.space_group_name_H-M   'P 1'
#
loop_
_entity.id
_entity.type
_entity.pdbx_description
1 polymer ?
#
loop_
_entity_poly.entity_id
_entity_poly.type
_entity_poly.pdbx_seq_one_letter_code
_entity_poly.pdbx_strand_id
1 'polypeptide(L)'
;MSGNHYKGHEVSCCIKYFIFGFNILFWLLGMALVGIGLWAWSEKGVLSNLSSITDLGGLDPVWLFMVVGGVMFILGFAGCIGALRENTFLLKFFSVFLGIIFFLELTTGVLAFVFKDWIKDQLNLFINNNIRAYRDDIDLQNLIDFTQEYWECCGAFGADDWNLNIYFNCTDGNPSREKCGVPFSCCTKDPAEDVINTQCGYDIRAKPGAPPSLHAPTPTVLQQESVGLLLVRHSHTPHVCLSPLLYLMQRLSSSTVREIRPDHGTIPY
;
A
#
# COMPACT_ATOMS: atom_id res chain seq x y z
N MET A 1 -18.93 -58.57 16.27
CA MET A 1 -18.96 -57.26 15.59
C MET A 1 -17.81 -56.44 16.13
N SER A 2 -16.74 -56.29 15.34
CA SER A 2 -15.56 -55.51 15.71
C SER A 2 -15.94 -54.03 15.65
N GLY A 3 -15.96 -53.35 16.80
CA GLY A 3 -16.17 -51.92 16.86
C GLY A 3 -14.92 -51.21 16.37
N ASN A 4 -15.00 -50.54 15.22
CA ASN A 4 -13.93 -49.68 14.74
C ASN A 4 -13.77 -48.52 15.71
N HIS A 5 -12.71 -48.60 16.52
CA HIS A 5 -12.25 -47.52 17.39
C HIS A 5 -11.67 -46.42 16.48
N TYR A 6 -12.51 -45.47 16.05
CA TYR A 6 -12.05 -44.26 15.38
C TYR A 6 -11.17 -43.49 16.36
N LYS A 7 -9.85 -43.69 16.27
CA LYS A 7 -8.89 -42.77 16.88
C LYS A 7 -9.08 -41.43 16.19
N GLY A 8 -9.80 -40.52 16.84
CA GLY A 8 -9.81 -39.13 16.43
C GLY A 8 -8.38 -38.63 16.34
N HIS A 9 -8.06 -37.93 15.26
CA HIS A 9 -6.75 -37.29 15.08
C HIS A 9 -6.54 -36.35 16.27
N GLU A 10 -5.69 -36.72 17.24
CA GLU A 10 -5.36 -35.84 18.36
C GLU A 10 -4.59 -34.64 17.79
N VAL A 11 -5.26 -33.48 17.75
CA VAL A 11 -4.66 -32.23 17.31
C VAL A 11 -3.51 -31.90 18.25
N SER A 12 -2.31 -31.69 17.70
CA SER A 12 -1.12 -31.42 18.50
C SER A 12 -1.35 -30.23 19.43
N CYS A 13 -0.99 -30.38 20.70
CA CYS A 13 -1.13 -29.37 21.74
C CYS A 13 -0.58 -27.99 21.29
N CYS A 14 0.54 -28.00 20.57
CA CYS A 14 1.16 -26.81 19.98
C CYS A 14 0.22 -26.05 19.03
N ILE A 15 -0.55 -26.76 18.20
CA ILE A 15 -1.47 -26.16 17.23
C ILE A 15 -2.64 -25.47 17.95
N LYS A 16 -3.16 -26.08 19.03
CA LYS A 16 -4.24 -25.49 19.84
C LYS A 16 -3.80 -24.16 20.46
N TYR A 17 -2.61 -24.12 21.06
CA TYR A 17 -2.06 -22.89 21.64
C TYR A 17 -1.70 -21.85 20.58
N PHE A 18 -1.18 -22.28 19.42
CA PHE A 18 -0.89 -21.38 18.31
C PHE A 18 -2.15 -20.70 17.77
N ILE A 19 -3.22 -21.46 17.51
CA ILE A 19 -4.51 -20.92 17.05
C ILE A 19 -5.08 -19.96 18.10
N PHE A 20 -5.03 -20.32 19.39
CA PHE A 20 -5.50 -19.44 20.45
C PHE A 20 -4.71 -18.13 20.52
N GLY A 21 -3.38 -18.19 20.45
CA GLY A 21 -2.52 -17.01 20.46
C GLY A 21 -2.74 -16.10 19.25
N PHE A 22 -2.86 -16.68 18.06
CA PHE A 22 -3.16 -15.92 16.84
C PHE A 22 -4.51 -15.20 16.95
N ASN A 23 -5.57 -15.88 17.42
CA ASN A 23 -6.88 -15.24 17.62
C ASN A 23 -6.84 -14.06 18.60
N ILE A 24 -6.07 -14.17 19.70
CA ILE A 24 -5.87 -13.06 20.64
C ILE A 24 -5.15 -11.88 19.95
N LEU A 25 -4.15 -12.15 19.11
CA LEU A 25 -3.47 -11.11 18.36
C LEU A 25 -4.42 -10.37 17.41
N PHE A 26 -5.23 -11.08 16.61
CA PHE A 26 -6.23 -10.44 15.73
C PHE A 26 -7.27 -9.65 16.51
N TRP A 27 -7.67 -10.15 17.67
CA TRP A 27 -8.61 -9.46 18.55
C TRP A 27 -8.04 -8.12 19.05
N LEU A 28 -6.78 -8.11 19.51
CA LEU A 28 -6.09 -6.89 19.94
C LEU A 28 -5.86 -5.92 18.77
N LEU A 29 -5.47 -6.42 17.59
CA LEU A 29 -5.33 -5.60 16.39
C LEU A 29 -6.66 -4.99 15.95
N GLY A 30 -7.76 -5.76 15.99
CA GLY A 30 -9.10 -5.26 15.71
C GLY A 30 -9.51 -4.14 16.67
N MET A 31 -9.25 -4.32 17.97
CA MET A 31 -9.48 -3.29 18.98
C MET A 31 -8.66 -2.02 18.70
N ALA A 32 -7.38 -2.16 18.34
CA ALA A 32 -6.52 -1.04 18.00
C ALA A 32 -7.03 -0.28 16.78
N LEU A 33 -7.42 -0.97 15.70
CA LEU A 33 -7.98 -0.33 14.50
C LEU A 33 -9.29 0.42 14.78
N VAL A 34 -10.19 -0.15 15.59
CA VAL A 34 -11.40 0.55 16.01
C VAL A 34 -11.06 1.77 16.87
N GLY A 35 -10.08 1.65 17.78
CA GLY A 35 -9.62 2.78 18.59
C GLY A 35 -9.05 3.93 17.75
N ILE A 36 -8.19 3.62 16.78
CA ILE A 36 -7.63 4.60 15.84
C ILE A 36 -8.75 5.21 14.98
N GLY A 37 -9.69 4.40 14.48
CA GLY A 37 -10.82 4.87 13.69
C GLY A 37 -11.74 5.81 14.48
N LEU A 38 -12.04 5.51 15.75
CA LEU A 38 -12.82 6.39 16.62
C LEU A 38 -12.08 7.69 16.94
N TRP A 39 -10.78 7.62 17.19
CA TRP A 39 -9.96 8.80 17.42
C TRP A 39 -9.95 9.71 16.18
N ALA A 40 -9.66 9.15 15.00
CA ALA A 40 -9.68 9.89 13.74
C ALA A 40 -11.07 10.45 13.39
N TRP A 41 -12.14 9.71 13.69
CA TRP A 41 -13.51 10.21 13.56
C TRP A 41 -13.73 11.43 14.45
N SER A 42 -13.29 11.38 15.71
CA SER A 42 -13.54 12.45 16.68
C SER A 42 -12.89 13.77 16.25
N GLU A 43 -11.67 13.71 15.70
CA GLU A 43 -10.98 14.88 15.14
C GLU A 43 -11.75 15.46 13.93
N LYS A 44 -12.22 14.59 13.03
CA LYS A 44 -13.06 15.00 11.87
C LYS A 44 -14.41 15.58 12.29
N GLY A 45 -15.05 15.01 13.32
CA GLY A 45 -16.36 15.40 13.81
C GLY A 45 -16.39 16.77 14.50
N VAL A 46 -15.26 17.27 15.00
CA VAL A 46 -15.14 18.64 15.52
C VAL A 46 -15.13 19.67 14.38
N LEU A 47 -14.73 19.27 13.16
CA LEU A 47 -14.62 20.12 11.96
C LEU A 47 -15.83 20.03 11.01
N SER A 48 -16.89 19.31 11.39
CA SER A 48 -18.01 18.95 10.49
C SER A 48 -19.07 20.04 10.27
N ASN A 49 -18.80 21.31 10.58
CA ASN A 49 -19.68 22.44 10.20
C ASN A 49 -19.32 23.05 8.82
N LEU A 50 -18.26 22.58 8.15
CA LEU A 50 -17.76 23.19 6.91
C LEU A 50 -17.61 22.23 5.71
N SER A 51 -17.76 20.92 5.90
CA SER A 51 -17.50 19.90 4.86
C SER A 51 -18.77 19.31 4.23
N SER A 52 -19.78 20.14 3.93
CA SER A 52 -20.93 19.74 3.09
C SER A 52 -20.58 19.59 1.59
N ILE A 53 -19.30 19.36 1.24
CA ILE A 53 -18.81 19.33 -0.16
C ILE A 53 -17.85 18.14 -0.39
N THR A 54 -18.22 16.94 0.06
CA THR A 54 -17.63 15.69 -0.46
C THR A 54 -18.73 14.67 -0.72
N ASP A 55 -19.65 15.10 -1.58
CA ASP A 55 -20.70 14.28 -2.20
C ASP A 55 -20.10 13.39 -3.30
N LEU A 56 -19.23 12.47 -2.89
CA LEU A 56 -18.84 11.29 -3.67
C LEU A 56 -18.89 10.10 -2.73
N GLY A 57 -19.97 9.34 -2.84
CA GLY A 57 -20.36 8.32 -1.87
C GLY A 57 -19.26 7.31 -1.54
N GLY A 58 -18.88 7.30 -0.26
CA GLY A 58 -18.95 6.06 0.50
C GLY A 58 -17.65 5.34 0.87
N LEU A 59 -16.47 5.98 0.86
CA LEU A 59 -15.23 5.36 1.37
C LEU A 59 -14.30 6.37 2.05
N ASP A 60 -14.74 6.98 3.16
CA ASP A 60 -13.77 7.63 4.06
C ASP A 60 -12.84 6.53 4.63
N PRO A 61 -11.50 6.66 4.53
CA PRO A 61 -10.55 5.72 5.12
C PRO A 61 -10.87 5.41 6.60
N VAL A 62 -11.38 6.40 7.35
CA VAL A 62 -11.81 6.25 8.74
C VAL A 62 -12.97 5.26 8.88
N TRP A 63 -13.98 5.32 8.00
CA TRP A 63 -15.09 4.37 8.00
C TRP A 63 -14.61 2.94 7.70
N LEU A 64 -13.65 2.80 6.78
CA LEU A 64 -13.06 1.51 6.42
C LEU A 64 -12.31 0.90 7.61
N PHE A 65 -11.46 1.67 8.30
CA PHE A 65 -10.76 1.20 9.50
C PHE A 65 -11.73 0.74 10.60
N MET A 66 -12.84 1.45 10.78
CA MET A 66 -13.88 1.10 11.74
C MET A 66 -14.59 -0.22 11.40
N VAL A 67 -15.00 -0.40 10.14
CA VAL A 67 -15.69 -1.64 9.71
C VAL A 67 -14.75 -2.84 9.75
N VAL A 68 -13.55 -2.72 9.19
CA VAL A 68 -12.56 -3.81 9.17
C VAL A 68 -12.13 -4.17 10.59
N GLY A 69 -11.81 -3.17 11.42
CA GLY A 69 -11.45 -3.37 12.83
C GLY A 69 -12.58 -4.04 13.62
N GLY A 70 -13.84 -3.62 13.40
CA GLY A 70 -15.01 -4.22 14.05
C GLY A 70 -15.23 -5.69 13.68
N VAL A 71 -15.10 -6.03 12.39
CA VAL A 71 -15.18 -7.43 11.94
C VAL A 71 -14.07 -8.27 12.56
N MET A 72 -12.82 -7.78 12.54
CA MET A 72 -11.70 -8.49 13.17
C MET A 72 -11.89 -8.67 14.68
N PHE A 73 -12.42 -7.66 15.38
CA PHE A 73 -12.73 -7.74 16.81
C PHE A 73 -13.78 -8.83 17.10
N ILE A 74 -14.88 -8.87 16.34
CA ILE A 74 -15.94 -9.87 16.53
C ILE A 74 -15.43 -11.28 16.24
N LEU A 75 -14.71 -11.47 15.13
CA LEU A 75 -14.18 -12.78 14.74
C LEU A 75 -13.10 -13.26 15.72
N GLY A 76 -12.19 -12.38 16.15
CA GLY A 76 -11.18 -12.70 17.15
C GLY A 76 -11.80 -13.09 18.50
N PHE A 77 -12.81 -12.34 18.96
CA PHE A 77 -13.52 -12.66 20.20
C PHE A 77 -14.27 -14.01 20.10
N ALA A 78 -15.00 -14.23 19.00
CA ALA A 78 -15.70 -15.50 18.76
C ALA A 78 -14.74 -16.69 18.67
N GLY A 79 -13.57 -16.51 18.04
CA GLY A 79 -12.50 -17.51 17.97
C GLY A 79 -11.93 -17.86 19.34
N CYS A 80 -11.60 -16.85 20.15
CA CYS A 80 -11.10 -17.05 21.51
C CYS A 80 -12.11 -17.74 22.43
N ILE A 81 -13.37 -17.27 22.46
CA ILE A 81 -14.42 -17.86 23.30
C ILE A 81 -14.80 -19.26 22.80
N GLY A 82 -14.88 -19.46 21.48
CA GLY A 82 -15.14 -20.76 20.87
C GLY A 82 -14.08 -21.80 21.27
N ALA A 83 -12.80 -21.42 21.28
CA ALA A 83 -11.71 -22.28 21.69
C ALA A 83 -11.70 -22.56 23.21
N LEU A 84 -11.97 -21.56 24.06
CA LEU A 84 -11.95 -21.70 25.52
C LEU A 84 -13.16 -22.45 26.07
N ARG A 85 -14.35 -22.22 25.50
CA ARG A 85 -15.61 -22.86 25.94
C ARG A 85 -15.90 -24.17 25.23
N GLU A 86 -15.01 -24.60 24.33
CA GLU A 86 -15.18 -25.75 23.44
C GLU A 86 -16.56 -25.75 22.74
N ASN A 87 -17.08 -24.54 22.46
CA ASN A 87 -18.40 -24.37 21.87
C ASN A 87 -18.31 -24.56 20.35
N THR A 88 -18.77 -25.72 19.89
CA THR A 88 -18.73 -26.11 18.48
C THR A 88 -19.50 -25.14 17.57
N PHE A 89 -20.56 -24.49 18.05
CA PHE A 89 -21.34 -23.54 17.25
C PHE A 89 -20.52 -22.27 16.95
N LEU A 90 -19.87 -21.69 17.97
CA LEU A 90 -18.99 -20.53 17.81
C LEU A 90 -17.78 -20.85 16.92
N LEU A 91 -17.21 -22.05 17.09
CA LEU A 91 -16.07 -22.49 16.29
C LEU A 91 -16.45 -22.69 14.80
N LYS A 92 -17.65 -23.24 14.54
CA LYS A 92 -18.20 -23.34 13.17
C LYS A 92 -18.48 -21.98 12.56
N PHE A 93 -19.09 -21.06 13.31
CA PHE A 93 -19.31 -19.68 12.86
C PHE A 93 -17.98 -19.03 12.45
N PHE A 94 -16.99 -19.04 13.35
CA PHE A 94 -15.65 -18.53 13.07
C PHE A 94 -15.03 -19.16 11.81
N SER A 95 -15.07 -20.48 11.70
CA SER A 95 -14.51 -21.19 10.54
C SER A 95 -15.20 -20.85 9.22
N VAL A 96 -16.53 -20.66 9.21
CA VAL A 96 -17.28 -20.29 7.99
C VAL A 96 -16.91 -18.88 7.54
N PHE A 97 -16.85 -17.92 8.47
CA PHE A 97 -16.46 -16.54 8.15
C PHE A 97 -15.02 -16.44 7.66
N LEU A 98 -14.08 -17.17 8.27
CA LEU A 98 -12.71 -17.26 7.75
C LEU A 98 -12.67 -17.85 6.34
N GLY A 99 -13.47 -18.88 6.06
CA GLY A 99 -13.59 -19.45 4.72
C GLY A 99 -14.09 -18.42 3.69
N ILE A 100 -15.11 -17.64 4.04
CA ILE A 100 -15.64 -16.57 3.18
C ILE A 100 -14.57 -15.51 2.93
N ILE A 101 -13.88 -15.02 3.96
CA ILE A 101 -12.82 -14.03 3.83
C ILE A 101 -11.70 -14.55 2.93
N PHE A 102 -11.27 -15.81 3.11
CA PHE A 102 -10.26 -16.42 2.28
C PHE A 102 -10.64 -16.45 0.79
N PHE A 103 -11.88 -16.82 0.45
CA PHE A 103 -12.35 -16.79 -0.94
C PHE A 103 -12.47 -15.37 -1.49
N LEU A 104 -12.87 -14.39 -0.66
CA LEU A 104 -12.91 -12.97 -1.06
C LEU A 104 -11.51 -12.43 -1.31
N GLU A 105 -10.53 -12.75 -0.47
CA GLU A 105 -9.12 -12.37 -0.64
C GLU A 105 -8.52 -13.00 -1.90
N LEU A 106 -8.79 -14.29 -2.14
CA LEU A 106 -8.35 -14.98 -3.36
C LEU A 106 -8.96 -14.35 -4.61
N THR A 107 -10.26 -14.07 -4.58
CA THR A 107 -10.97 -13.41 -5.68
C THR A 107 -10.40 -12.01 -5.92
N THR A 108 -10.22 -11.23 -4.87
CA THR A 108 -9.65 -9.87 -4.94
C THR A 108 -8.22 -9.90 -5.50
N GLY A 109 -7.39 -10.85 -5.08
CA GLY A 109 -6.03 -11.02 -5.59
C GLY A 109 -5.98 -11.35 -7.08
N VAL A 110 -6.87 -12.25 -7.53
CA VAL A 110 -6.99 -12.58 -8.97
C VAL A 110 -7.49 -11.37 -9.76
N LEU A 111 -8.52 -10.67 -9.29
CA LEU A 111 -9.04 -9.47 -9.95
C LEU A 111 -7.97 -8.36 -10.01
N ALA A 112 -7.22 -8.15 -8.94
CA ALA A 112 -6.15 -7.15 -8.91
C ALA A 112 -5.06 -7.44 -9.95
N PHE A 113 -4.72 -8.71 -10.15
CA PHE A 113 -3.77 -9.12 -11.17
C PHE A 113 -4.31 -8.94 -12.60
N VAL A 114 -5.56 -9.34 -12.84
CA VAL A 114 -6.21 -9.24 -14.16
C VAL A 114 -6.43 -7.79 -14.57
N PHE A 115 -6.87 -6.94 -13.64
CA PHE A 115 -7.18 -5.53 -13.89
C PHE A 115 -6.07 -4.57 -13.47
N LYS A 116 -4.82 -5.03 -13.44
CA LYS A 116 -3.66 -4.23 -12.97
C LYS A 116 -3.53 -2.88 -13.67
N ASP A 117 -3.82 -2.81 -14.97
CA ASP A 117 -3.62 -1.59 -15.75
C ASP A 117 -4.76 -0.59 -15.50
N TRP A 118 -6.00 -1.08 -15.36
CA TRP A 118 -7.11 -0.26 -14.90
C TRP A 118 -6.90 0.26 -13.47
N ILE A 119 -6.37 -0.58 -12.55
CA ILE A 119 -6.04 -0.17 -11.18
C ILE A 119 -4.97 0.92 -11.19
N LYS A 120 -3.94 0.81 -12.03
CA LYS A 120 -2.95 1.88 -12.20
C LYS A 120 -3.64 3.17 -12.62
N ASP A 121 -4.46 3.14 -13.66
CA ASP A 121 -5.15 4.35 -14.15
C ASP A 121 -6.02 5.01 -13.08
N GLN A 122 -6.78 4.22 -12.31
CA GLN A 122 -7.55 4.75 -11.18
C GLN A 122 -6.65 5.35 -10.09
N LEU A 123 -5.54 4.69 -9.76
CA LEU A 123 -4.59 5.18 -8.77
C LEU A 123 -3.89 6.46 -9.25
N ASN A 124 -3.60 6.58 -10.55
CA ASN A 124 -3.04 7.80 -11.14
C ASN A 124 -4.02 8.97 -11.04
N LEU A 125 -5.29 8.74 -11.38
CA LEU A 125 -6.34 9.75 -11.23
C LEU A 125 -6.48 10.17 -9.77
N PHE A 126 -6.44 9.21 -8.84
CA PHE A 126 -6.49 9.48 -7.41
C PHE A 126 -5.31 10.34 -6.96
N ILE A 127 -4.07 9.94 -7.25
CA ILE A 127 -2.87 10.69 -6.84
C ILE A 127 -2.86 12.08 -7.49
N ASN A 128 -3.19 12.19 -8.78
CA ASN A 128 -3.23 13.47 -9.49
C ASN A 128 -4.26 14.43 -8.90
N ASN A 129 -5.43 13.93 -8.47
CA ASN A 129 -6.43 14.75 -7.77
C ASN A 129 -5.90 15.23 -6.42
N ASN A 130 -5.19 14.37 -5.67
CA ASN A 130 -4.56 14.73 -4.41
C ASN A 130 -3.40 15.74 -4.60
N ILE A 131 -2.61 15.62 -5.67
CA ILE A 131 -1.56 16.61 -6.02
C ILE A 131 -2.18 17.99 -6.30
N ARG A 132 -3.33 18.05 -6.98
CA ARG A 132 -4.06 19.31 -7.20
C ARG A 132 -4.43 19.98 -5.87
N ALA A 133 -4.87 19.19 -4.90
CA ALA A 133 -5.30 19.65 -3.58
C ALA A 133 -4.17 19.72 -2.53
N TYR A 134 -2.90 19.55 -2.92
CA TYR A 134 -1.77 19.40 -1.99
C TYR A 134 -1.63 20.52 -0.94
N ARG A 135 -2.04 21.76 -1.25
CA ARG A 135 -1.99 22.92 -0.33
C ARG A 135 -3.33 23.24 0.35
N ASP A 136 -4.39 22.49 0.04
CA ASP A 136 -5.74 22.77 0.55
C ASP A 136 -5.93 22.19 1.96
N ASP A 137 -5.18 21.14 2.31
CA ASP A 137 -5.27 20.44 3.59
C ASP A 137 -3.86 20.05 4.09
N ILE A 138 -3.55 20.41 5.34
CA ILE A 138 -2.25 20.13 5.97
C ILE A 138 -2.02 18.63 6.21
N ASP A 139 -3.08 17.86 6.48
CA ASP A 139 -2.98 16.41 6.68
C ASP A 139 -2.71 15.71 5.36
N LEU A 140 -3.34 16.17 4.28
CA LEU A 140 -3.04 15.70 2.93
C LEU A 140 -1.60 16.02 2.54
N GLN A 141 -1.14 17.24 2.85
CA GLN A 141 0.23 17.67 2.60
C GLN A 141 1.23 16.75 3.31
N ASN A 142 1.06 16.54 4.62
CA ASN A 142 1.91 15.66 5.43
C ASN A 142 1.91 14.21 4.92
N LEU A 143 0.75 13.70 4.49
CA LEU A 143 0.62 12.34 3.96
C LEU A 143 1.39 12.18 2.64
N ILE A 144 1.27 13.14 1.73
CA ILE A 144 1.99 13.13 0.45
C ILE A 144 3.49 13.27 0.69
N ASP A 145 3.90 14.17 1.57
CA ASP A 145 5.31 14.39 1.92
C ASP A 145 5.93 13.12 2.53
N PHE A 146 5.24 12.51 3.51
CA PHE A 146 5.65 11.24 4.10
C PHE A 146 5.75 10.12 3.07
N THR A 147 4.77 10.02 2.16
CA THR A 147 4.76 8.99 1.12
C THR A 147 5.96 9.14 0.18
N GLN A 148 6.26 10.38 -0.23
CA GLN A 148 7.37 10.67 -1.14
C GLN A 148 8.72 10.44 -0.49
N GLU A 149 8.89 10.83 0.77
CA GLU A 149 10.13 10.56 1.52
C GLU A 149 10.30 9.05 1.78
N TYR A 150 9.24 8.36 2.20
CA TYR A 150 9.30 6.94 2.56
C TYR A 150 9.57 6.04 1.36
N TRP A 151 8.98 6.35 0.20
CA TRP A 151 9.14 5.56 -1.02
C TRP A 151 10.17 6.14 -1.99
N GLU A 152 10.87 7.21 -1.60
CA GLU A 152 11.87 7.92 -2.41
C GLU A 152 11.36 8.26 -3.82
N CYS A 153 10.11 8.71 -3.89
CA CYS A 153 9.37 8.93 -5.13
C CYS A 153 8.90 10.38 -5.25
N CYS A 154 8.57 10.83 -6.47
CA CYS A 154 8.09 12.18 -6.70
C CYS A 154 6.96 12.20 -7.73
N GLY A 155 5.75 12.57 -7.31
CA GLY A 155 4.55 12.51 -8.16
C GLY A 155 3.99 11.10 -8.34
N ALA A 156 2.97 10.95 -9.19
CA ALA A 156 2.39 9.65 -9.51
C ALA A 156 3.34 8.83 -10.40
N PHE A 157 3.79 9.43 -11.50
CA PHE A 157 4.72 8.89 -12.49
C PHE A 157 6.03 9.66 -12.59
N GLY A 158 6.07 10.89 -12.11
CA GLY A 158 7.29 11.67 -12.06
C GLY A 158 7.05 13.10 -11.58
N ALA A 159 8.16 13.85 -11.52
CA ALA A 159 8.16 15.23 -11.05
C ALA A 159 7.27 16.17 -11.91
N ASP A 160 6.97 15.80 -13.15
CA ASP A 160 6.12 16.59 -14.04
C ASP A 160 4.64 16.62 -13.61
N ASP A 161 4.18 15.67 -12.80
CA ASP A 161 2.81 15.64 -12.29
C ASP A 161 2.49 16.87 -11.43
N TRP A 162 3.53 17.50 -10.85
CA TRP A 162 3.42 18.76 -10.13
C TRP A 162 2.98 19.95 -11.00
N ASN A 163 2.96 19.82 -12.33
CA ASN A 163 2.30 20.80 -13.19
C ASN A 163 0.78 20.87 -12.98
N LEU A 164 0.18 19.84 -12.40
CA LEU A 164 -1.25 19.84 -12.08
C LEU A 164 -1.60 20.76 -10.90
N ASN A 165 -0.63 21.07 -10.04
CA ASN A 165 -0.84 21.92 -8.87
C ASN A 165 -0.62 23.40 -9.21
N ILE A 166 -1.51 24.28 -8.73
CA ILE A 166 -1.48 25.72 -9.04
C ILE A 166 -0.19 26.43 -8.57
N TYR A 167 0.44 25.96 -7.49
CA TYR A 167 1.65 26.58 -6.93
C TYR A 167 2.92 26.13 -7.63
N PHE A 168 2.94 24.91 -8.18
CA PHE A 168 4.13 24.31 -8.80
C PHE A 168 4.09 24.36 -10.34
N ASN A 169 2.95 24.72 -10.94
CA ASN A 169 2.79 24.79 -12.39
C ASN A 169 3.82 25.72 -13.06
N CYS A 170 4.45 25.23 -14.14
CA CYS A 170 5.51 25.92 -14.89
C CYS A 170 5.07 27.07 -15.82
N THR A 171 3.80 27.46 -15.84
CA THR A 171 3.32 28.52 -16.74
C THR A 171 4.00 29.86 -16.42
N ASP A 172 4.44 30.58 -17.45
CA ASP A 172 5.20 31.85 -17.31
C ASP A 172 4.49 32.91 -16.45
N GLY A 173 3.15 32.90 -16.47
CA GLY A 173 2.29 33.78 -15.67
C GLY A 173 2.06 33.35 -14.22
N ASN A 174 2.67 32.25 -13.75
CA ASN A 174 2.50 31.79 -12.38
C ASN A 174 3.28 32.70 -11.40
N PRO A 175 2.63 33.41 -10.46
CA PRO A 175 3.30 34.27 -9.50
C PRO A 175 3.96 33.50 -8.34
N SER A 176 3.74 32.17 -8.25
CA SER A 176 4.27 31.34 -7.19
C SER A 176 5.81 31.29 -7.22
N ARG A 177 6.42 31.37 -6.03
CA ARG A 177 7.87 31.17 -5.86
C ARG A 177 8.28 29.72 -6.09
N GLU A 178 7.33 28.78 -5.96
CA GLU A 178 7.55 27.34 -6.13
C GLU A 178 7.28 26.87 -7.58
N LYS A 179 7.05 27.81 -8.51
CA LYS A 179 6.83 27.48 -9.92
C LYS A 179 7.99 26.67 -10.48
N CYS A 180 7.68 25.70 -11.35
CA CYS A 180 8.67 24.76 -11.87
C CYS A 180 9.47 24.00 -10.79
N GLY A 181 8.98 23.99 -9.56
CA GLY A 181 9.57 23.22 -8.47
C GLY A 181 8.81 21.95 -8.15
N VAL A 182 9.28 21.24 -7.14
CA VAL A 182 8.59 20.13 -6.47
C VAL A 182 8.68 20.33 -4.96
N PRO A 183 7.84 19.69 -4.14
CA PRO A 183 7.99 19.77 -2.68
C PRO A 183 9.32 19.20 -2.20
N PHE A 184 9.72 19.62 -1.01
CA PHE A 184 10.96 19.17 -0.38
C PHE A 184 11.00 17.66 -0.12
N SER A 185 9.84 17.00 0.01
CA SER A 185 9.73 15.54 0.15
C SER A 185 10.21 14.76 -1.08
N CYS A 186 10.29 15.41 -2.24
CA CYS A 186 10.92 14.84 -3.44
C CYS A 186 12.46 14.94 -3.41
N CYS A 187 13.04 15.63 -2.43
CA CYS A 187 14.49 15.76 -2.30
C CYS A 187 15.12 14.45 -1.84
N THR A 188 16.20 14.05 -2.49
CA THR A 188 17.00 12.89 -2.07
C THR A 188 18.12 13.34 -1.13
N LYS A 189 18.45 12.52 -0.11
CA LYS A 189 19.60 12.76 0.77
C LYS A 189 20.89 12.45 0.00
N ASP A 190 21.84 13.38 0.01
CA ASP A 190 23.18 13.14 -0.54
C ASP A 190 23.97 12.27 0.46
N PRO A 191 24.53 11.12 0.08
CA PRO A 191 25.35 10.30 0.99
C PRO A 191 26.61 11.01 1.52
N ALA A 192 27.02 12.14 0.93
CA ALA A 192 28.13 12.96 1.39
C ALA A 192 27.71 14.09 2.37
N GLU A 193 26.42 14.37 2.52
CA GLU A 193 25.91 15.41 3.42
C GLU A 193 24.87 14.85 4.41
N ASP A 194 25.07 15.12 5.70
CA ASP A 194 24.20 14.61 6.78
C ASP A 194 22.86 15.39 6.87
N VAL A 195 22.70 16.46 6.09
CA VAL A 195 21.54 17.36 6.13
C VAL A 195 20.90 17.43 4.75
N ILE A 196 19.60 17.19 4.67
CA ILE A 196 18.84 17.30 3.42
C ILE A 196 18.65 18.77 3.03
N ASN A 197 19.01 19.12 1.79
CA ASN A 197 18.74 20.45 1.26
C ASN A 197 17.24 20.60 0.94
N THR A 198 16.49 21.24 1.83
CA THR A 198 15.04 21.50 1.64
C THR A 198 14.74 22.48 0.49
N GLN A 199 15.75 23.17 -0.04
CA GLN A 199 15.62 24.03 -1.21
C GLN A 199 15.89 23.30 -2.53
N CYS A 200 16.19 21.99 -2.52
CA CYS A 200 16.52 21.25 -3.74
C CYS A 200 15.39 21.27 -4.79
N GLY A 201 14.15 21.41 -4.32
CA GLY A 201 12.97 21.33 -5.17
C GLY A 201 12.71 22.58 -6.01
N TYR A 202 13.39 23.70 -5.75
CA TYR A 202 13.13 24.97 -6.47
C TYR A 202 13.77 24.97 -7.86
N ASP A 203 13.03 25.47 -8.86
CA ASP A 203 13.46 25.66 -10.26
C ASP A 203 14.02 24.40 -10.96
N ILE A 204 13.81 23.22 -10.37
CA ILE A 204 14.38 21.96 -10.85
C ILE A 204 13.84 21.55 -12.23
N ARG A 205 12.61 21.97 -12.55
CA ARG A 205 11.95 21.72 -13.84
C ARG A 205 12.04 22.91 -14.81
N ALA A 206 12.75 23.98 -14.44
CA ALA A 206 12.85 25.20 -15.24
C ALA A 206 13.95 25.16 -16.32
N LYS A 207 14.86 24.18 -16.29
CA LYS A 207 16.02 24.10 -17.21
C LYS A 207 16.02 22.84 -18.08
N PRO A 208 15.99 22.95 -19.42
CA PRO A 208 16.36 21.83 -20.29
C PRO A 208 17.89 21.66 -20.26
N GLY A 209 18.39 20.65 -19.52
CA GLY A 209 19.81 20.23 -19.56
C GLY A 209 20.65 20.34 -18.27
N ALA A 210 20.06 20.20 -17.07
CA ALA A 210 20.82 20.14 -15.82
C ALA A 210 21.62 18.80 -15.67
N PRO A 211 22.77 18.80 -14.97
CA PRO A 211 23.58 17.59 -14.79
C PRO A 211 22.86 16.48 -13.99
N PRO A 212 23.26 15.21 -14.15
CA PRO A 212 22.49 14.03 -13.68
C PRO A 212 22.28 13.93 -12.16
N SER A 213 23.02 14.70 -11.35
CA SER A 213 22.84 14.78 -9.90
C SER A 213 21.60 15.59 -9.48
N LEU A 214 20.94 16.27 -10.43
CA LEU A 214 19.77 17.13 -10.21
C LEU A 214 18.51 16.61 -10.92
N HIS A 215 18.55 15.43 -11.56
CA HIS A 215 17.35 14.87 -12.16
C HIS A 215 16.56 14.07 -11.13
N ALA A 216 15.33 14.50 -10.86
CA ALA A 216 14.28 13.55 -10.52
C ALA A 216 14.25 12.50 -11.65
N PRO A 217 14.26 11.21 -11.33
CA PRO A 217 14.44 10.18 -12.34
C PRO A 217 13.30 10.24 -13.38
N THR A 218 13.67 10.43 -14.64
CA THR A 218 12.75 10.38 -15.80
C THR A 218 12.52 8.92 -16.24
N PRO A 219 11.30 8.52 -16.60
CA PRO A 219 11.06 7.17 -17.13
C PRO A 219 11.70 7.02 -18.51
N THR A 220 12.73 6.20 -18.63
CA THR A 220 13.27 5.81 -19.94
C THR A 220 12.35 4.79 -20.59
N VAL A 221 11.85 5.14 -21.77
CA VAL A 221 11.16 4.23 -22.69
C VAL A 221 12.08 3.07 -23.04
N LEU A 222 11.65 1.83 -22.76
CA LEU A 222 12.34 0.60 -23.14
C LEU A 222 12.34 0.46 -24.67
N GLN A 223 13.43 0.85 -25.34
CA GLN A 223 13.74 0.39 -26.69
C GLN A 223 14.55 -0.92 -26.57
N GLN A 224 13.95 -2.00 -27.02
CA GLN A 224 14.53 -3.33 -27.06
C GLN A 224 15.65 -3.41 -28.12
N GLU A 225 16.89 -3.66 -27.69
CA GLU A 225 17.96 -4.18 -28.55
C GLU A 225 18.73 -5.26 -27.77
N SER A 226 19.19 -6.25 -28.53
CA SER A 226 19.51 -7.59 -28.06
C SER A 226 21.01 -7.77 -27.74
N VAL A 227 21.30 -8.78 -26.90
CA VAL A 227 22.59 -9.46 -26.68
C VAL A 227 23.61 -8.77 -25.75
N GLY A 228 23.97 -9.46 -24.65
CA GLY A 228 25.22 -9.24 -23.93
C GLY A 228 25.09 -9.25 -22.42
N LEU A 229 25.53 -10.34 -21.78
CA LEU A 229 25.68 -10.49 -20.33
C LEU A 229 26.63 -9.40 -19.78
N LEU A 230 26.09 -8.34 -19.18
CA LEU A 230 26.84 -7.37 -18.37
C LEU A 230 26.15 -7.24 -17.02
N LEU A 231 26.93 -7.34 -15.94
CA LEU A 231 26.50 -7.16 -14.56
C LEU A 231 25.68 -5.86 -14.43
N VAL A 232 24.36 -5.99 -14.23
CA VAL A 232 23.47 -4.85 -13.96
C VAL A 232 23.80 -4.33 -12.57
N ARG A 233 24.71 -3.37 -12.49
CA ARG A 233 24.76 -2.41 -11.39
C ARG A 233 23.40 -1.71 -11.40
N HIS A 234 22.60 -1.91 -10.35
CA HIS A 234 21.30 -1.26 -10.12
C HIS A 234 21.43 0.25 -10.41
N SER A 235 21.08 0.67 -11.63
CA SER A 235 21.02 2.06 -12.03
C SER A 235 19.66 2.60 -11.59
N HIS A 236 19.69 3.73 -10.90
CA HIS A 236 18.55 4.54 -10.49
C HIS A 236 17.46 4.55 -11.56
N THR A 237 16.41 3.78 -11.32
CA THR A 237 15.14 3.88 -12.05
C THR A 237 14.24 4.80 -11.23
N PRO A 238 13.34 5.57 -11.85
CA PRO A 238 12.37 6.33 -11.09
C PRO A 238 11.55 5.42 -10.20
N HIS A 239 11.64 5.64 -8.90
CA HIS A 239 10.65 5.15 -7.98
C HIS A 239 9.37 5.94 -8.27
N VAL A 240 8.53 5.41 -9.15
CA VAL A 240 7.14 5.78 -9.31
C VAL A 240 6.45 5.44 -7.98
N CYS A 241 5.70 6.34 -7.35
CA CYS A 241 5.06 6.04 -6.05
C CYS A 241 4.07 4.85 -6.14
N LEU A 242 3.60 4.49 -7.35
CA LEU A 242 2.82 3.28 -7.62
C LEU A 242 3.64 1.98 -7.61
N SER A 243 4.95 2.06 -7.90
CA SER A 243 5.80 0.88 -8.10
C SER A 243 5.91 -0.02 -6.87
N PRO A 244 6.05 0.47 -5.63
CA PRO A 244 6.21 -0.41 -4.47
C PRO A 244 4.97 -1.27 -4.17
N LEU A 245 3.76 -0.72 -4.35
CA LEU A 245 2.49 -1.41 -4.14
C LEU A 245 2.25 -2.48 -5.22
N LEU A 246 2.53 -2.15 -6.48
CA LEU A 246 2.51 -3.12 -7.57
C LEU A 246 3.63 -4.15 -7.46
N TYR A 247 4.84 -3.75 -7.05
CA TYR A 247 5.99 -4.62 -6.84
C TYR A 247 5.72 -5.60 -5.70
N LEU A 248 5.06 -5.18 -4.62
CA LEU A 248 4.59 -6.09 -3.56
C LEU A 248 3.57 -7.10 -4.10
N MET A 249 2.58 -6.68 -4.87
CA MET A 249 1.63 -7.61 -5.52
C MET A 249 2.34 -8.57 -6.49
N GLN A 250 3.32 -8.08 -7.25
CA GLN A 250 4.06 -8.86 -8.25
C GLN A 250 5.06 -9.82 -7.60
N ARG A 251 5.64 -9.45 -6.45
CA ARG A 251 6.54 -10.28 -5.65
C ARG A 251 5.77 -11.37 -4.89
N LEU A 252 4.56 -11.06 -4.39
CA LEU A 252 3.66 -12.06 -3.82
C LEU A 252 3.23 -13.10 -4.87
N SER A 253 2.90 -12.65 -6.09
CA SER A 253 2.60 -13.56 -7.22
C SER A 253 3.81 -14.41 -7.66
N SER A 254 5.01 -13.82 -7.70
CA SER A 254 6.24 -14.54 -8.07
C SER A 254 6.61 -15.65 -7.07
N SER A 255 6.29 -15.46 -5.78
CA SER A 255 6.45 -16.49 -4.74
C SER A 255 5.45 -17.63 -4.91
N THR A 256 4.19 -17.34 -5.28
CA THR A 256 3.19 -18.38 -5.56
C THR A 256 3.47 -19.18 -6.84
N VAL A 257 4.02 -18.53 -7.88
CA VAL A 257 4.36 -19.21 -9.15
C VAL A 257 5.60 -20.10 -9.03
N ARG A 258 6.53 -19.77 -8.12
CA ARG A 258 7.75 -20.57 -7.92
C ARG A 258 7.47 -21.92 -7.24
N GLU A 259 6.33 -22.06 -6.56
CA GLU A 259 5.91 -23.32 -5.94
C GLU A 259 5.20 -24.29 -6.91
N ILE A 260 4.83 -23.83 -8.11
CA ILE A 260 4.09 -24.63 -9.12
C ILE A 260 5.00 -25.26 -10.18
N ARG A 261 6.33 -25.01 -10.15
CA ARG A 261 7.26 -25.73 -11.05
C ARG A 261 7.76 -27.00 -10.33
N PRO A 262 7.26 -28.20 -10.66
CA PRO A 262 7.85 -29.43 -10.14
C PRO A 262 9.30 -29.52 -10.63
N ASP A 263 10.20 -29.84 -9.70
CA ASP A 263 11.58 -30.23 -9.95
C ASP A 263 11.60 -31.36 -10.99
N HIS A 264 11.86 -31.02 -12.26
CA HIS A 264 12.22 -32.02 -13.24
C HIS A 264 13.72 -32.28 -13.09
N GLY A 265 14.03 -33.28 -12.27
CA GLY A 265 15.38 -33.82 -12.11
C GLY A 265 15.96 -34.24 -13.46
N THR A 266 17.08 -33.64 -13.82
CA THR A 266 17.96 -34.13 -14.87
C THR A 266 18.75 -35.33 -14.35
N ILE A 267 18.47 -36.50 -14.92
CA ILE A 267 19.22 -37.75 -14.76
C ILE A 267 20.57 -37.61 -15.49
N PRO A 268 21.69 -38.06 -14.91
CA PRO A 268 22.99 -38.03 -15.57
C PRO A 268 23.19 -39.24 -16.47
N TYR A 269 23.61 -39.02 -17.72
CA TYR A 269 24.41 -39.94 -18.52
C TYR A 269 25.43 -39.12 -19.32
#